data_AF-R7WDS3-F1
#
_entry.id   AF-R7WDS3-F1
#
_cell.length_a   1.000
_cell.length_b   1.000
_cell.length_c   1.000
_cell.angle_alpha   90.00
_cell.angle_beta   90.00
_cell.angle_gamma   90.00
#
_symmetry.space_group_name_H-M   'P 1'
#
loop_
_entity.id
_entity.type
_entity.pdbx_description
1 polymer ?
#
loop_
_entity_poly.entity_id
_entity_poly.type
_entity_poly.pdbx_seq_one_letter_code
_entity_poly.pdbx_strand_id
1 'polypeptide(L)'
;MPGSNVFVASQGGRGAVSVLTTILRSTAPALDNTTLQFDVPVPPTAEYAAGAYTIYTTVALPGNSTQQNTVWRAGPLSGGDILPHPTSGPNLQSLMRLDFLSG
;
A
#
# COMPACT_ATOMS: atom_id res chain seq x y z
N MET A 1 1.69 4.93 -9.27
CA MET A 1 2.18 5.04 -10.67
C MET A 1 1.78 3.75 -11.38
N PRO A 2 1.57 3.73 -12.70
CA PRO A 2 1.45 2.48 -13.44
C PRO A 2 2.67 1.58 -13.15
N GLY A 3 2.43 0.30 -12.88
CA GLY A 3 3.44 -0.69 -12.48
C GLY A 3 3.72 -0.78 -10.97
N SER A 4 3.10 0.06 -10.12
CA SER A 4 3.30 -0.02 -8.67
C SER A 4 2.60 -1.25 -8.07
N ASN A 5 3.32 -2.00 -7.26
CA ASN A 5 2.78 -3.00 -6.34
C ASN A 5 2.27 -2.29 -5.08
N VAL A 6 1.04 -2.58 -4.65
CA VAL A 6 0.35 -1.78 -3.63
C VAL A 6 -0.31 -2.67 -2.58
N PHE A 7 -0.14 -2.27 -1.32
CA PHE A 7 -0.94 -2.71 -0.19
C PHE A 7 -1.94 -1.61 0.15
N VAL A 8 -3.21 -1.96 0.31
CA VAL A 8 -4.26 -1.04 0.74
C VAL A 8 -4.85 -1.54 2.05
N ALA A 9 -4.61 -0.81 3.14
CA ALA A 9 -5.33 -1.02 4.39
C ALA A 9 -6.64 -0.26 4.37
N SER A 10 -7.73 -0.92 4.74
CA SER A 10 -9.04 -0.30 4.84
C SER A 10 -9.89 -0.96 5.92
N GLN A 11 -10.86 -0.21 6.45
CA GLN A 11 -11.85 -0.73 7.38
C GLN A 11 -13.16 -1.01 6.64
N GLY A 12 -13.69 -2.22 6.81
CA GLY A 12 -15.06 -2.52 6.40
C GLY A 12 -16.07 -1.87 7.35
N GLY A 13 -17.37 -1.96 7.01
CA GLY A 13 -18.46 -1.33 7.79
C GLY A 13 -18.58 -1.77 9.26
N ARG A 14 -17.85 -2.81 9.69
CA ARG A 14 -17.78 -3.27 11.10
C ARG A 14 -16.48 -2.86 11.82
N GLY A 15 -15.65 -2.00 11.21
CA GLY A 15 -14.39 -1.52 11.79
C GLY A 15 -13.21 -2.50 11.70
N ALA A 16 -13.44 -3.73 11.23
CA ALA A 16 -12.37 -4.69 10.97
C ALA A 16 -11.46 -4.17 9.84
N VAL A 17 -10.15 -4.18 10.10
CA VAL A 17 -9.12 -3.76 9.15
C VAL A 17 -8.69 -4.96 8.32
N SER A 18 -8.58 -4.77 7.01
CA SER A 18 -8.02 -5.75 6.08
C SER A 18 -6.97 -5.10 5.17
N VAL A 19 -6.10 -5.93 4.60
CA VAL A 19 -5.12 -5.53 3.59
C VAL A 19 -5.49 -6.17 2.26
N LEU A 20 -5.70 -5.33 1.24
CA LEU A 20 -5.82 -5.75 -0.15
C LEU A 20 -4.48 -5.55 -0.86
N THR A 21 -4.06 -6.50 -1.68
CA THR A 21 -2.89 -6.35 -2.56
C THR A 21 -3.34 -6.12 -4.00
N THR A 22 -2.73 -5.18 -4.70
CA THR A 22 -3.02 -4.96 -6.12
C THR A 22 -1.83 -4.37 -6.86
N ILE A 23 -1.87 -4.45 -8.20
CA ILE A 23 -0.91 -3.81 -9.07
C ILE A 23 -1.62 -2.68 -9.81
N LEU A 24 -1.17 -1.45 -9.58
CA LEU A 24 -1.72 -0.29 -10.27
C LEU A 24 -1.26 -0.29 -11.73
N ARG A 25 -2.16 -0.58 -12.66
CA ARG A 25 -1.85 -0.58 -14.10
C ARG A 25 -2.20 0.74 -14.79
N SER A 26 -3.01 1.58 -14.13
CA SER A 26 -3.44 2.89 -14.61
C SER A 26 -3.68 3.84 -13.42
N THR A 27 -4.05 5.09 -13.70
CA THR A 27 -4.49 6.07 -12.69
C THR A 27 -5.97 5.91 -12.27
N ALA A 28 -6.71 5.03 -12.94
CA ALA A 28 -8.06 4.62 -12.60
C ALA A 28 -8.11 3.08 -12.50
N PRO A 29 -7.44 2.49 -11.50
CA PRO A 29 -7.31 1.04 -11.36
C PRO A 29 -8.63 0.41 -10.90
N ALA A 30 -8.85 -0.85 -11.30
CA ALA A 30 -9.71 -1.74 -10.52
C ALA A 30 -8.88 -2.32 -9.36
N LEU A 31 -9.46 -2.43 -8.17
CA LEU A 31 -8.81 -3.04 -7.00
C LEU A 31 -9.14 -4.54 -6.97
N ASP A 32 -8.37 -5.30 -7.73
CA ASP A 32 -8.65 -6.68 -8.14
C ASP A 32 -8.09 -7.77 -7.20
N ASN A 33 -7.66 -7.43 -5.98
CA ASN A 33 -7.00 -8.32 -5.01
C ASN A 33 -6.09 -9.37 -5.65
N THR A 34 -4.91 -8.94 -6.11
CA THR A 34 -3.99 -9.75 -6.91
C THR A 34 -2.68 -10.04 -6.16
N THR A 35 -1.97 -11.07 -6.62
CA THR A 35 -0.61 -11.37 -6.19
C THR A 35 0.35 -10.30 -6.71
N LEU A 36 1.22 -9.80 -5.84
CA LEU A 36 2.24 -8.80 -6.19
C LEU A 36 3.36 -9.43 -7.03
N GLN A 37 4.15 -8.59 -7.70
CA GLN A 37 5.29 -8.99 -8.54
C GLN A 37 6.56 -9.31 -7.73
N PHE A 38 6.51 -9.16 -6.41
CA PHE A 38 7.55 -9.56 -5.48
C PHE A 38 6.94 -10.46 -4.40
N ASP A 39 7.80 -11.25 -3.78
CA ASP A 39 7.37 -12.23 -2.78
C ASP A 39 7.02 -11.55 -1.45
N VAL A 40 5.85 -11.92 -0.94
CA VAL A 40 5.32 -11.55 0.38
C VAL A 40 5.12 -12.85 1.15
N PRO A 41 6.16 -13.38 1.83
CA PRO A 41 6.17 -14.75 2.35
C PRO A 41 5.15 -15.02 3.46
N VAL A 42 4.63 -13.97 4.10
CA VAL A 42 3.57 -14.08 5.11
C VAL A 42 2.43 -13.12 4.76
N PRO A 43 1.16 -13.49 4.97
CA PRO A 43 0.04 -12.59 4.69
C PRO A 43 0.20 -11.25 5.45
N PRO A 44 0.07 -10.11 4.76
CA PRO A 44 0.18 -8.82 5.42
C PRO A 44 -1.01 -8.61 6.37
N THR A 45 -0.75 -7.96 7.49
CA THR A 45 -1.78 -7.56 8.45
C THR A 45 -1.78 -6.05 8.59
N ALA A 46 -2.87 -5.49 9.11
CA ALA A 46 -2.94 -4.07 9.40
C ALA A 46 -3.83 -3.78 10.60
N GLU A 47 -3.56 -2.66 11.24
CA GLU A 47 -4.38 -2.10 12.30
C GLU A 47 -4.72 -0.64 12.00
N TYR A 48 -5.73 -0.13 12.69
CA TYR A 48 -6.09 1.27 12.68
C TYR A 48 -6.15 1.77 14.11
N ALA A 49 -5.24 2.66 14.46
CA ALA A 49 -5.10 3.22 15.80
C ALA A 49 -4.72 4.70 15.72
N ALA A 50 -5.28 5.50 16.62
CA ALA A 50 -4.97 6.94 16.73
C ALA A 50 -5.06 7.73 15.40
N GLY A 51 -6.00 7.36 14.53
CA GLY A 51 -6.22 8.06 13.25
C GLY A 51 -5.35 7.56 12.09
N ALA A 52 -4.50 6.55 12.29
CA ALA A 52 -3.57 6.06 11.28
C ALA A 52 -3.71 4.55 11.05
N TYR A 53 -3.48 4.14 9.79
CA TYR A 53 -3.29 2.74 9.43
C TYR A 53 -1.81 2.37 9.56
N THR A 54 -1.54 1.22 10.16
CA THR A 54 -0.22 0.58 10.16
C THR A 54 -0.34 -0.74 9.41
N ILE A 55 0.52 -0.95 8.41
CA ILE A 55 0.61 -2.21 7.65
C ILE A 55 1.88 -2.95 8.08
N TYR A 56 1.73 -4.20 8.50
CA TYR A 56 2.82 -5.10 8.78
C TYR A 56 2.97 -6.08 7.62
N THR A 57 4.13 -6.06 6.98
CA THR A 57 4.42 -6.92 5.83
C THR A 57 5.88 -7.34 5.85
N THR A 58 6.16 -8.55 5.37
CA THR A 58 7.52 -9.00 5.05
C THR A 58 7.62 -9.04 3.54
N VAL A 59 8.64 -8.39 2.98
CA VAL A 59 8.87 -8.33 1.54
C VAL A 59 10.25 -8.91 1.24
N ALA A 60 10.30 -9.87 0.32
CA ALA A 60 11.57 -10.31 -0.26
C ALA A 60 11.93 -9.38 -1.43
N LEU A 61 13.11 -8.77 -1.37
CA LEU A 61 13.57 -7.84 -2.40
C LEU A 61 13.97 -8.62 -3.67
N PRO A 62 13.39 -8.27 -4.84
CA PRO A 62 13.70 -8.99 -6.08
C PRO A 62 15.10 -8.63 -6.59
N GLY A 63 15.71 -9.57 -7.33
CA GLY A 63 16.90 -9.31 -8.14
C GLY A 63 18.15 -8.91 -7.38
N ASN A 64 18.34 -9.40 -6.15
CA ASN A 64 19.46 -9.03 -5.27
C ASN A 64 19.56 -7.51 -5.01
N SER A 65 18.43 -6.79 -5.09
CA SER A 65 18.37 -5.36 -4.77
C SER A 65 18.47 -5.13 -3.27
N THR A 66 19.07 -4.01 -2.89
CA THR A 66 19.07 -3.48 -1.51
C THR A 66 18.20 -2.25 -1.37
N GLN A 67 17.58 -1.80 -2.46
CA GLN A 67 16.85 -0.54 -2.49
C GLN A 67 15.35 -0.75 -2.65
N GLN A 68 14.60 0.02 -1.88
CA GLN A 68 13.15 0.09 -1.91
C GLN A 68 12.72 1.55 -2.03
N ASN A 69 11.78 1.80 -2.93
CA ASN A 69 11.07 3.08 -3.00
C ASN A 69 9.63 2.87 -2.53
N THR A 70 9.20 3.70 -1.59
CA THR A 70 7.88 3.62 -0.97
C THR A 70 7.16 4.94 -1.14
N VAL A 71 5.87 4.88 -1.44
CA VAL A 71 4.99 6.04 -1.53
C VAL A 71 3.79 5.80 -0.63
N TRP A 72 3.44 6.77 0.21
CA TRP A 72 2.26 6.66 1.07
C TRP A 72 1.16 7.56 0.53
N ARG A 73 -0.05 7.00 0.46
CA ARG A 73 -1.25 7.72 0.04
C ARG A 73 -2.38 7.40 1.00
N ALA A 74 -3.14 8.42 1.38
CA ALA A 74 -4.32 8.31 2.22
C ALA A 74 -5.51 8.93 1.49
N GLY A 75 -6.59 8.16 1.40
CA GLY A 75 -7.83 8.55 0.72
C GLY A 75 -9.06 8.15 1.53
N PRO A 76 -10.24 8.63 1.14
CA PRO A 76 -11.47 8.34 1.84
C PRO A 76 -12.00 6.93 1.54
N LEU A 77 -12.87 6.45 2.43
CA LEU A 77 -13.75 5.32 2.19
C LEU A 77 -15.18 5.84 2.05
N SER A 78 -15.99 5.23 1.18
CA SER A 78 -17.41 5.54 1.05
C SER A 78 -18.21 4.26 0.85
N GLY A 79 -19.18 3.99 1.73
CA GLY A 79 -20.00 2.77 1.63
C GLY A 79 -19.21 1.45 1.75
N GLY A 80 -17.97 1.49 2.23
CA GLY A 80 -17.05 0.35 2.25
C GLY A 80 -16.11 0.29 1.05
N ASP A 81 -16.29 1.16 0.04
CA ASP A 81 -15.43 1.24 -1.13
C ASP A 81 -14.22 2.15 -0.88
N ILE A 82 -13.07 1.73 -1.41
CA ILE A 82 -11.84 2.52 -1.44
C ILE A 82 -11.94 3.54 -2.57
N LEU A 83 -11.87 4.83 -2.23
CA LEU A 83 -11.96 5.92 -3.20
C LEU A 83 -10.58 6.48 -3.58
N PRO A 84 -10.48 7.20 -4.71
CA PRO A 84 -9.27 7.91 -5.08
C PRO A 84 -8.79 8.85 -3.97
N HIS A 85 -7.49 8.81 -3.67
CA HIS A 85 -6.87 9.76 -2.78
C HIS A 85 -6.69 11.14 -3.46
N PRO A 86 -6.60 12.25 -2.71
CA PRO A 86 -6.22 13.54 -3.26
C PRO A 86 -4.85 13.48 -3.96
N THR A 87 -4.74 14.05 -5.15
CA THR A 87 -3.47 14.16 -5.91
C THR A 87 -2.77 15.50 -5.65
N SER A 88 -2.73 15.92 -4.40
CA SER A 88 -2.15 17.20 -3.96
C SER A 88 -1.57 17.09 -2.54
N GLY A 89 -0.78 18.09 -2.15
CA GLY A 89 -0.30 18.24 -0.77
C GLY A 89 0.54 17.05 -0.28
N PRO A 90 0.37 16.61 0.99
CA PRO A 90 1.16 15.53 1.59
C PRO A 90 1.10 14.22 0.82
N ASN A 91 -0.01 13.94 0.12
CA ASN A 91 -0.12 12.76 -0.72
C ASN A 91 0.94 12.77 -1.83
N LEU A 92 1.31 13.91 -2.43
CA LEU A 92 2.37 13.92 -3.46
C LEU A 92 3.79 13.93 -2.87
N GLN A 93 3.94 14.37 -1.62
CA GLN A 93 5.23 14.55 -0.96
C GLN A 93 5.67 13.33 -0.14
N SER A 94 4.75 12.44 0.22
CA SER A 94 5.06 11.24 1.00
C SER A 94 5.72 10.17 0.14
N LEU A 95 7.05 10.26 0.06
CA LEU A 95 7.94 9.42 -0.71
C LEU A 95 9.14 9.05 0.18
N MET A 96 9.61 7.81 0.09
CA MET A 96 10.80 7.34 0.79
C MET A 96 11.64 6.49 -0.16
N ARG A 97 12.96 6.63 -0.09
CA ARG A 97 13.92 5.69 -0.64
C ARG A 97 14.73 5.14 0.53
N LEU A 98 14.75 3.82 0.66
CA LEU A 98 15.49 3.08 1.68
C LEU A 98 16.54 2.21 0.99
N ASP A 99 17.78 2.24 1.48
CA ASP A 99 18.80 1.25 1.15
C ASP A 99 19.08 0.40 2.40
N PHE A 100 18.75 -0.88 2.34
CA PHE A 100 18.86 -1.78 3.49
C PHE A 100 20.30 -2.04 3.94
N LEU A 101 21.32 -1.64 3.17
CA LEU A 101 22.71 -1.71 3.60
C LEU A 101 23.18 -0.50 4.42
N SER A 102 22.60 0.68 4.17
CA SER A 102 23.02 1.92 4.84
C SER A 102 22.01 2.47 5.84
N GLY A 103 20.75 2.02 5.77
CA GLY A 103 19.62 2.70 6.41
C GLY A 103 19.14 3.89 5.60
#